data_AF-E6UHC1-F1
#
_entry.id   AF-E6UHC1-F1
#
_cell.length_a   1.000
_cell.length_b   1.000
_cell.length_c   1.000
_cell.angle_alpha   90.00
_cell.angle_beta   90.00
_cell.angle_gamma   90.00
#
_symmetry.space_group_name_H-M   'P 1'
#
loop_
_entity.id
_entity.type
_entity.pdbx_description
1 polymer ?
#
loop_
_entity_poly.entity_id
_entity_poly.type
_entity_poly.pdbx_seq_one_letter_code
_entity_poly.pdbx_strand_id
1 'polypeptide(L)'
;MAYIEKRKNKKGEVTSYRIRAYCGYDVHGKQMVRFRTWKPPENMSAKQAEKEVQRLAVLFEEECAHGQVTSAVKFQKVIEMWATEYAELNHRSTTLQLEHLIADRVIPALGHLRIDKITARDIQKFINSLAKPGANKRNGKPLSQKTMRHHLSFISSIFEYAIRLDMVNTNPCSKVIISEEV
;
A
#
# COMPACT_ATOMS: atom_id res chain seq x y z
N MET A 1 6.08 22.32 -1.22
CA MET A 1 6.30 22.64 -2.64
C MET A 1 7.28 21.66 -3.25
N ALA A 2 6.90 21.03 -4.36
CA ALA A 2 7.79 20.19 -5.16
C ALA A 2 8.98 21.00 -5.72
N TYR A 3 10.16 20.40 -5.71
CA TYR A 3 11.41 20.98 -6.21
C TYR A 3 11.67 20.57 -7.65
N ILE A 4 12.04 21.52 -8.52
CA ILE A 4 12.28 21.28 -9.95
C ILE A 4 13.77 21.46 -10.24
N GLU A 5 14.41 20.41 -10.75
CA GLU A 5 15.81 20.41 -11.18
C GLU A 5 15.89 20.41 -12.72
N LYS A 6 16.56 21.41 -13.30
CA LYS A 6 16.83 21.48 -14.74
C LYS A 6 18.02 20.59 -15.09
N ARG A 7 17.83 19.62 -15.97
CA ARG A 7 18.91 18.76 -16.49
C ARG A 7 19.39 19.31 -17.83
N LYS A 8 20.71 19.48 -17.95
CA LYS A 8 21.36 20.08 -19.12
C LYS A 8 22.24 19.07 -19.86
N ASN A 9 22.40 19.26 -21.18
CA ASN A 9 23.38 18.52 -21.97
C ASN A 9 24.79 19.13 -21.85
N LYS A 10 25.78 18.54 -22.53
CA LYS A 10 27.17 19.05 -22.58
C LYS A 10 27.29 20.47 -23.15
N LYS A 11 26.30 20.94 -23.92
CA LYS A 11 26.24 22.28 -24.50
C LYS A 11 25.54 23.31 -23.58
N GLY A 12 25.04 22.89 -22.42
CA GLY A 12 24.34 23.76 -21.46
C GLY A 12 22.84 23.93 -21.70
N GLU A 13 22.28 23.29 -22.73
CA GLU A 13 20.85 23.36 -23.07
C GLU A 13 20.04 22.44 -22.16
N VAL A 14 18.87 22.90 -21.72
CA VAL A 14 17.96 22.11 -20.88
C VAL A 14 17.29 21.03 -21.72
N THR A 15 17.50 19.77 -21.36
CA THR A 15 16.94 18.60 -22.08
C THR A 15 15.78 17.95 -21.34
N SER A 16 15.71 18.11 -20.02
CA SER A 16 14.65 17.56 -19.20
C SER A 16 14.56 18.27 -17.86
N TYR A 17 13.43 18.09 -17.19
CA TYR A 17 13.20 18.54 -15.84
C TYR A 17 12.96 17.33 -14.94
N ARG A 18 13.59 17.32 -13.77
CA ARG A 18 13.33 16.35 -12.71
C ARG A 18 12.56 17.04 -11.60
N ILE A 19 11.33 16.61 -11.40
CA ILE A 19 10.44 17.08 -10.34
C ILE A 19 10.64 16.15 -9.14
N ARG A 20 10.86 16.72 -7.96
CA ARG A 20 11.05 16.05 -6.67
C ARG A 20 9.93 16.47 -5.73
N ALA A 21 9.09 15.53 -5.31
CA ALA A 21 8.04 15.78 -4.33
C ALA A 21 8.26 14.95 -3.06
N TYR A 22 7.84 15.50 -1.94
CA TYR A 22 7.76 14.80 -0.66
C TYR A 22 6.40 14.13 -0.57
N CYS A 23 6.39 12.85 -0.19
CA CYS A 23 5.19 12.02 -0.23
C CYS A 23 5.06 11.28 1.12
N GLY A 24 5.14 12.03 2.23
CA GLY A 24 5.05 11.49 3.59
C GLY A 24 6.35 10.87 4.11
N TYR A 25 6.21 9.94 5.04
CA TYR A 25 7.29 9.20 5.70
C TYR A 25 7.17 7.70 5.39
N ASP A 26 8.30 7.00 5.40
CA ASP A 26 8.31 5.54 5.30
C ASP A 26 8.09 4.90 6.67
N VAL A 27 8.07 3.57 6.68
CA VAL A 27 7.88 2.76 7.89
C VAL A 27 8.95 2.94 8.98
N HIS A 28 10.04 3.62 8.67
CA HIS A 28 11.10 3.93 9.62
C HIS A 28 11.09 5.42 10.01
N GLY A 29 10.02 6.15 9.67
CA GLY A 29 9.92 7.60 9.90
C GLY A 29 10.85 8.40 8.98
N LYS A 30 11.44 7.79 7.95
CA LYS A 30 12.30 8.49 7.01
C LYS A 30 11.46 9.07 5.88
N GLN A 31 11.69 10.34 5.57
CA GLN A 31 10.91 11.06 4.58
C GLN A 31 10.97 10.39 3.20
N MET A 32 9.79 10.07 2.65
CA MET A 32 9.66 9.49 1.30
C MET A 32 9.72 10.60 0.25
N VAL A 33 10.64 10.43 -0.69
CA VAL A 33 10.82 11.34 -1.82
C VAL A 33 10.55 10.58 -3.11
N ARG A 34 9.68 11.12 -3.95
CA ARG A 34 9.46 10.60 -5.30
C ARG A 34 9.98 11.58 -6.35
N PHE A 35 10.35 11.01 -7.49
CA PHE A 35 10.86 11.76 -8.62
C PHE A 35 10.02 11.46 -9.86
N ARG A 36 9.74 12.51 -10.64
CA ARG A 36 9.13 12.42 -11.97
C ARG A 36 10.02 13.19 -12.94
N THR A 37 10.36 12.58 -14.07
CA THR A 37 11.14 13.23 -15.13
C THR A 37 10.23 13.58 -16.28
N TRP A 38 10.27 14.83 -16.72
CA TRP A 38 9.52 15.31 -17.87
C TRP A 38 10.48 15.91 -18.91
N LYS A 39 10.25 15.59 -20.18
CA LYS A 39 11.02 16.09 -21.31
C LYS A 39 10.12 17.02 -22.13
N PRO A 40 10.50 18.29 -22.31
CA PRO A 40 9.77 19.19 -23.20
C PRO A 40 9.77 18.66 -24.64
N PRO A 41 8.66 18.79 -25.37
CA PRO A 41 8.65 18.58 -26.82
C PRO A 41 9.61 19.55 -27.54
N GLU A 42 10.18 19.11 -28.67
CA GLU A 42 11.18 19.90 -29.42
C GLU A 42 10.67 21.26 -29.91
N ASN A 43 9.35 21.41 -30.09
CA ASN A 43 8.69 22.63 -30.57
C ASN A 43 8.26 23.59 -29.45
N MET A 44 8.58 23.30 -28.19
CA MET A 44 8.17 24.12 -27.06
C MET A 44 9.26 25.14 -26.68
N SER A 45 8.88 26.41 -26.53
CA SER A 45 9.83 27.45 -26.07
C SER A 45 10.23 27.25 -24.60
N ALA A 46 11.40 27.77 -24.21
CA ALA A 46 11.88 27.66 -22.83
C ALA A 46 10.88 28.20 -21.79
N LYS A 47 10.21 29.32 -22.10
CA LYS A 47 9.20 29.94 -21.22
C LYS A 47 7.93 29.07 -21.08
N GLN A 48 7.51 28.43 -22.16
CA GLN A 48 6.38 27.48 -22.13
C GLN A 48 6.75 26.22 -21.32
N ALA A 49 7.96 25.70 -21.53
CA ALA A 49 8.44 24.54 -20.79
C ALA A 49 8.54 24.81 -19.28
N GLU A 50 8.98 26.01 -18.89
CA GLU A 50 9.00 26.44 -17.48
C GLU A 50 7.61 26.54 -16.86
N LYS A 51 6.63 27.09 -17.58
CA LYS A 51 5.25 27.16 -17.09
C LYS A 51 4.61 25.78 -16.96
N GLU A 52 4.83 24.91 -17.94
CA GLU A 52 4.25 23.56 -17.92
C GLU A 52 4.89 22.67 -16.85
N VAL A 53 6.20 22.73 -16.66
CA VAL A 53 6.84 21.97 -15.57
C VAL A 53 6.39 22.44 -14.19
N GLN A 54 6.11 23.74 -14.01
CA GLN A 54 5.53 24.25 -12.76
C GLN A 54 4.12 23.66 -12.53
N ARG A 55 3.27 23.63 -13.57
CA ARG A 55 1.96 22.98 -13.50
C ARG A 55 2.08 21.50 -13.16
N LEU A 56 2.98 20.78 -13.84
CA LEU A 56 3.25 19.36 -13.57
C LEU A 56 3.80 19.13 -12.16
N ALA A 57 4.56 20.08 -11.60
CA ALA A 57 5.07 20.00 -10.24
C ALA A 57 3.97 20.14 -9.20
N VAL A 58 3.01 21.05 -9.41
CA VAL A 58 1.81 21.18 -8.55
C VAL A 58 0.97 19.91 -8.62
N LEU A 59 0.67 19.41 -9.82
CA LEU A 59 -0.07 18.16 -9.99
C LEU A 59 0.63 16.97 -9.32
N PHE A 60 1.95 16.90 -9.42
CA PHE A 60 2.73 15.83 -8.77
C PHE A 60 2.76 15.95 -7.25
N GLU A 61 2.74 17.17 -6.72
CA GLU A 61 2.59 17.42 -5.29
C GLU A 61 1.20 17.05 -4.79
N GLU A 62 0.15 17.39 -5.54
CA GLU A 62 -1.22 16.96 -5.28
C GLU A 62 -1.36 15.44 -5.34
N GLU A 63 -0.76 14.76 -6.32
CA GLU A 63 -0.72 13.29 -6.39
C GLU A 63 -0.05 12.68 -5.15
N CYS A 64 1.03 13.29 -4.65
CA CYS A 64 1.71 12.85 -3.44
C CYS A 64 0.93 13.18 -2.15
N ALA A 65 0.17 14.28 -2.13
CA ALA A 65 -0.67 14.68 -1.00
C ALA A 65 -1.99 13.89 -0.94
N HIS A 66 -2.62 13.61 -2.09
CA HIS A 66 -3.81 12.78 -2.23
C HIS A 66 -3.52 11.28 -2.23
N GLY A 67 -2.32 10.91 -1.75
CA GLY A 67 -2.06 9.58 -1.26
C GLY A 67 -1.70 8.54 -2.32
N GLN A 68 -1.04 8.94 -3.41
CA GLN A 68 -0.12 7.98 -4.05
C GLN A 68 1.16 7.76 -3.22
N VAL A 69 1.06 7.86 -1.89
CA VAL A 69 2.05 7.35 -0.94
C VAL A 69 1.93 5.84 -0.93
N THR A 70 2.33 5.23 -2.04
CA THR A 70 2.47 3.79 -2.09
C THR A 70 3.77 3.44 -1.40
N SER A 71 3.68 3.04 -0.13
CA SER A 71 4.84 2.50 0.58
C SER A 71 5.33 1.25 -0.14
N ALA A 72 6.63 1.16 -0.41
CA ALA A 72 7.23 0.04 -1.11
C ALA A 72 7.38 -1.23 -0.26
N VAL A 73 6.58 -1.31 0.80
CA VAL A 73 6.76 -2.24 1.90
C VAL A 73 5.89 -3.47 1.68
N LYS A 74 6.48 -4.63 1.94
CA LYS A 74 5.79 -5.92 1.92
C LYS A 74 4.73 -5.96 3.01
N PHE A 75 3.58 -6.56 2.72
CA PHE A 75 2.47 -6.66 3.66
C PHE A 75 2.88 -7.38 4.95
N GLN A 76 3.73 -8.41 4.86
CA GLN A 76 4.30 -9.06 6.04
C GLN A 76 4.98 -8.07 6.99
N LYS A 77 5.75 -7.11 6.46
CA LYS A 77 6.44 -6.14 7.30
C LYS A 77 5.45 -5.21 8.02
N VAL A 78 4.35 -4.88 7.37
CA VAL A 78 3.27 -4.09 7.99
C VAL A 78 2.56 -4.88 9.09
N ILE A 79 2.37 -6.19 8.90
CA ILE A 79 1.83 -7.08 9.95
C ILE A 79 2.75 -7.08 11.18
N GLU A 80 4.07 -7.23 10.97
CA GLU A 80 5.05 -7.21 12.06
C GLU A 80 5.00 -5.88 12.84
N MET A 81 5.00 -4.75 12.14
CA MET A 81 4.92 -3.43 12.78
C MET A 81 3.60 -3.25 13.54
N TRP A 82 2.48 -3.62 12.91
CA TRP A 82 1.17 -3.56 13.55
C TRP A 82 1.11 -4.41 14.81
N ALA A 83 1.73 -5.60 14.79
CA ALA A 83 1.81 -6.48 15.95
C ALA A 83 2.56 -5.80 17.11
N THR A 84 3.77 -5.30 16.86
CA THR A 84 4.65 -4.75 17.91
C THR A 84 4.21 -3.36 18.40
N GLU A 85 3.75 -2.50 17.50
CA GLU A 85 3.46 -1.09 17.83
C GLU A 85 2.02 -0.86 18.27
N TYR A 86 1.11 -1.78 17.95
CA TYR A 86 -0.31 -1.63 18.25
C TYR A 86 -0.91 -2.86 18.93
N ALA A 87 -0.88 -4.03 18.31
CA ALA A 87 -1.63 -5.18 18.81
C ALA A 87 -1.16 -5.61 20.19
N GLU A 88 0.14 -5.79 20.40
CA GLU A 88 0.72 -6.25 21.69
C GLU A 88 0.42 -5.29 22.85
N LEU A 89 0.30 -3.98 22.55
CA LEU A 89 0.01 -2.95 23.55
C LEU A 89 -1.48 -2.80 23.87
N ASN A 90 -2.37 -3.18 22.93
CA ASN A 90 -3.80 -2.85 23.01
C ASN A 90 -4.72 -4.08 23.07
N HIS A 91 -4.27 -5.26 22.64
CA HIS A 91 -5.09 -6.46 22.55
C HIS A 91 -4.86 -7.41 23.73
N ARG A 92 -5.90 -8.15 24.09
CA ARG A 92 -5.78 -9.22 25.11
C ARG A 92 -4.93 -10.37 24.58
N SER A 93 -4.28 -11.11 25.48
CA SER A 93 -3.46 -12.27 25.14
C SER A 93 -4.19 -13.32 24.29
N THR A 94 -5.47 -13.59 24.59
CA THR A 94 -6.30 -14.53 23.82
C THR A 94 -6.56 -14.05 22.39
N THR A 95 -6.72 -12.74 22.20
CA THR A 95 -6.87 -12.12 20.87
C THR A 95 -5.56 -12.23 20.10
N LEU A 96 -4.42 -11.90 20.71
CA LEU A 96 -3.10 -12.00 20.08
C LEU A 96 -2.79 -13.44 19.62
N GLN A 97 -3.13 -14.44 20.45
CA GLN A 97 -2.97 -15.85 20.06
C GLN A 97 -3.78 -16.20 18.81
N LEU A 98 -5.03 -15.75 18.72
CA LEU A 98 -5.86 -15.95 17.53
C LEU A 98 -5.28 -15.23 16.31
N GLU A 99 -4.82 -13.99 16.48
CA GLU A 99 -4.22 -13.18 15.43
C GLU A 99 -2.93 -13.79 14.88
N HIS A 100 -2.07 -14.37 15.72
CA HIS A 100 -0.91 -15.15 15.28
C HIS A 100 -1.30 -16.37 14.44
N LEU A 101 -2.31 -17.14 14.88
CA LEU A 101 -2.81 -18.28 14.09
C LEU A 101 -3.37 -17.87 12.73
N ILE A 102 -3.98 -16.69 12.64
CA ILE A 102 -4.46 -16.12 11.38
C ILE A 102 -3.27 -15.65 10.53
N ALA A 103 -2.29 -14.98 11.12
CA ALA A 103 -1.09 -14.48 10.46
C ALA A 103 -0.30 -15.61 9.78
N ASP A 104 -0.17 -16.78 10.41
CA ASP A 104 0.46 -17.97 9.86
C ASP A 104 -0.13 -18.43 8.51
N ARG A 105 -1.38 -18.06 8.24
CA ARG A 105 -2.06 -18.35 6.98
C ARG A 105 -2.05 -17.16 6.02
N VAL A 106 -2.16 -15.93 6.54
CA VAL A 106 -2.19 -14.70 5.74
C VAL A 106 -0.81 -14.39 5.15
N ILE A 107 0.26 -14.54 5.92
CA ILE A 107 1.63 -14.18 5.51
C ILE A 107 2.08 -14.99 4.27
N PRO A 108 1.93 -16.33 4.21
CA PRO A 108 2.29 -17.08 3.00
C PRO A 108 1.51 -16.63 1.75
N ALA A 109 0.23 -16.27 1.91
CA ALA A 109 -0.65 -15.93 0.79
C ALA A 109 -0.48 -14.49 0.29
N LEU A 110 -0.37 -13.52 1.20
CA LEU A 110 -0.39 -12.09 0.87
C LEU A 110 0.86 -11.34 1.37
N GLY A 111 1.60 -11.89 2.33
CA GLY A 111 2.70 -11.20 3.01
C GLY A 111 3.85 -10.77 2.10
N HIS A 112 4.10 -11.53 1.03
CA HIS A 112 5.14 -11.23 0.05
C HIS A 112 4.76 -10.08 -0.92
N LEU A 113 3.46 -9.77 -1.02
CA LEU A 113 2.96 -8.67 -1.85
C LEU A 113 3.25 -7.34 -1.16
N ARG A 114 3.40 -6.28 -1.97
CA ARG A 114 3.50 -4.93 -1.41
C ARG A 114 2.11 -4.44 -1.02
N ILE A 115 2.00 -3.75 0.12
CA ILE A 115 0.70 -3.33 0.66
C ILE A 115 -0.07 -2.42 -0.32
N ASP A 116 0.64 -1.57 -1.07
CA ASP A 116 0.07 -0.68 -2.09
C ASP A 116 -0.45 -1.41 -3.34
N LYS A 117 -0.10 -2.69 -3.51
CA LYS A 117 -0.49 -3.51 -4.66
C LYS A 117 -1.52 -4.58 -4.33
N ILE A 118 -1.85 -4.77 -3.05
CA ILE A 118 -2.90 -5.70 -2.65
C ILE A 118 -4.24 -5.09 -3.02
N THR A 119 -4.96 -5.78 -3.90
CA THR A 119 -6.29 -5.36 -4.34
C THR A 119 -7.38 -6.16 -3.62
N ALA A 120 -8.62 -5.67 -3.68
CA ALA A 120 -9.78 -6.42 -3.20
C ALA A 120 -9.90 -7.80 -3.88
N ARG A 121 -9.45 -7.92 -5.14
CA ARG A 121 -9.42 -9.21 -5.86
C ARG A 121 -8.44 -10.20 -5.24
N ASP A 122 -7.28 -9.74 -4.77
CA ASP A 122 -6.28 -10.61 -4.14
C ASP A 122 -6.79 -11.13 -2.80
N ILE A 123 -7.42 -10.26 -2.01
CA ILE A 123 -8.04 -10.64 -0.75
C ILE A 123 -9.23 -11.56 -0.99
N GLN A 124 -10.08 -11.29 -1.98
CA GLN A 124 -11.20 -12.17 -2.35
C GLN A 124 -10.69 -13.57 -2.76
N LYS A 125 -9.62 -13.65 -3.56
CA LYS A 125 -9.00 -14.95 -3.91
C LYS A 125 -8.52 -15.69 -2.68
N PHE A 126 -7.88 -14.99 -1.74
CA PHE A 126 -7.45 -15.58 -0.48
C PHE A 126 -8.64 -16.10 0.34
N ILE A 127 -9.68 -15.28 0.57
CA ILE A 127 -10.88 -15.69 1.31
C ILE A 127 -11.58 -16.88 0.62
N ASN A 128 -11.72 -16.86 -0.70
CA ASN A 128 -12.28 -17.98 -1.45
C ASN A 128 -11.45 -19.27 -1.31
N SER A 129 -10.12 -19.16 -1.13
CA SER A 129 -9.28 -20.33 -0.85
C SER A 129 -9.58 -20.97 0.50
N LEU A 130 -10.07 -20.20 1.48
CA LEU A 130 -10.46 -20.70 2.81
C LEU A 130 -11.77 -21.49 2.79
N ALA A 131 -12.63 -21.20 1.82
CA ALA A 131 -13.89 -21.90 1.57
C ALA A 131 -13.71 -23.23 0.81
N LYS A 132 -12.49 -23.58 0.39
CA LYS A 132 -12.24 -24.83 -0.36
C LYS A 132 -11.96 -26.02 0.58
N PRO A 133 -12.32 -27.26 0.15
CA PRO A 133 -11.82 -28.46 0.81
C PRO A 133 -10.28 -28.45 0.90
N GLY A 134 -9.75 -28.96 2.00
CA GLY A 134 -8.32 -28.95 2.34
C GLY A 134 -7.86 -27.69 3.09
N ALA A 135 -8.68 -26.65 3.20
CA ALA A 135 -8.29 -25.44 3.91
C ALA A 135 -8.12 -25.66 5.42
N ASN A 136 -8.97 -26.47 6.05
CA ASN A 136 -8.84 -26.78 7.45
C ASN A 136 -7.78 -27.88 7.67
N LYS A 137 -6.67 -27.53 8.32
CA LYS A 137 -5.55 -28.46 8.61
C LYS A 137 -5.93 -29.62 9.54
N ARG A 138 -7.05 -29.54 10.27
CA ARG A 138 -7.47 -30.58 11.24
C ARG A 138 -8.36 -31.64 10.63
N ASN A 139 -9.27 -31.27 9.74
CA ASN A 139 -10.31 -32.18 9.24
C ASN A 139 -10.46 -32.16 7.70
N GLY A 140 -9.64 -31.38 7.00
CA GLY A 140 -9.68 -31.27 5.53
C GLY A 140 -10.95 -30.62 4.97
N LYS A 141 -11.84 -30.09 5.80
CA LYS A 141 -13.06 -29.39 5.36
C LYS A 141 -12.77 -27.91 5.05
N PRO A 142 -13.70 -27.19 4.40
CA PRO A 142 -13.69 -25.73 4.37
C PRO A 142 -13.62 -25.12 5.77
N LEU A 143 -13.09 -23.91 5.87
CA LEU A 143 -13.20 -23.12 7.09
C LEU A 143 -14.61 -22.56 7.25
N SER A 144 -15.06 -22.44 8.50
CA SER A 144 -16.37 -21.85 8.78
C SER A 144 -16.44 -20.39 8.35
N GLN A 145 -17.64 -19.92 8.03
CA GLN A 145 -17.91 -18.52 7.70
C GLN A 145 -17.40 -17.55 8.78
N LYS A 146 -17.64 -17.88 10.05
CA LYS A 146 -17.12 -17.11 11.19
C LYS A 146 -15.59 -17.02 11.16
N THR A 147 -14.92 -18.13 10.88
CA THR A 147 -13.46 -18.16 10.77
C THR A 147 -12.96 -17.31 9.60
N MET A 148 -13.60 -17.36 8.44
CA MET A 148 -13.24 -16.51 7.30
C MET A 148 -13.43 -15.02 7.60
N ARG A 149 -14.51 -14.65 8.32
CA ARG A 149 -14.72 -13.28 8.81
C ARG A 149 -13.58 -12.84 9.71
N HIS A 150 -13.09 -13.69 10.62
CA HIS A 150 -11.92 -13.35 11.44
C HIS A 150 -10.66 -13.06 10.60
N HIS A 151 -10.43 -13.80 9.51
CA HIS A 151 -9.30 -13.52 8.62
C HIS A 151 -9.47 -12.18 7.90
N LEU A 152 -10.68 -11.87 7.41
CA LEU A 152 -10.96 -10.60 6.76
C LEU A 152 -10.84 -9.41 7.73
N SER A 153 -11.35 -9.55 8.96
CA SER A 153 -11.23 -8.54 10.02
C SER A 153 -9.77 -8.28 10.40
N PHE A 154 -8.96 -9.32 10.50
CA PHE A 154 -7.51 -9.19 10.75
C PHE A 154 -6.81 -8.44 9.61
N ILE A 155 -7.04 -8.82 8.35
CA ILE A 155 -6.45 -8.08 7.21
C ILE A 155 -6.92 -6.62 7.24
N SER A 156 -8.20 -6.39 7.52
CA SER A 156 -8.79 -5.05 7.63
C SER A 156 -8.12 -4.22 8.72
N SER A 157 -7.86 -4.75 9.92
CA SER A 157 -7.22 -3.98 11.01
C SER A 157 -5.80 -3.53 10.66
N ILE A 158 -5.06 -4.36 9.92
CA ILE A 158 -3.72 -4.01 9.41
C ILE A 158 -3.81 -2.90 8.36
N PHE A 159 -4.80 -2.95 7.45
CA PHE A 159 -5.03 -1.87 6.48
C PHE A 159 -5.46 -0.57 7.17
N GLU A 160 -6.30 -0.62 8.20
CA GLU A 160 -6.66 0.58 8.99
C GLU A 160 -5.44 1.18 9.71
N TYR A 161 -4.55 0.35 10.24
CA TYR A 161 -3.28 0.81 10.79
C TYR A 161 -2.39 1.45 9.71
N ALA A 162 -2.28 0.82 8.53
CA ALA A 162 -1.52 1.36 7.43
C ALA A 162 -2.07 2.71 6.91
N ILE A 163 -3.40 2.89 6.94
CA ILE A 163 -4.06 4.17 6.62
C ILE A 163 -3.68 5.24 7.65
N ARG A 164 -3.71 4.91 8.95
CA ARG A 164 -3.29 5.84 10.02
C ARG A 164 -1.83 6.28 9.91
N LEU A 165 -0.99 5.49 9.25
CA LEU A 165 0.41 5.79 8.96
C LEU A 165 0.63 6.37 7.55
N ASP A 166 -0.43 6.77 6.85
CA ASP A 166 -0.39 7.31 5.48
C ASP A 166 0.32 6.39 4.46
N MET A 167 0.34 5.07 4.69
CA MET A 167 1.01 4.10 3.82
C MET A 167 0.15 3.66 2.63
N VAL A 168 -1.18 3.79 2.77
CA VAL A 168 -2.23 3.52 1.78
C VAL A 168 -3.44 4.38 2.12
N ASN A 169 -4.31 4.69 1.15
CA ASN A 169 -5.46 5.58 1.41
C ASN A 169 -6.79 4.85 1.62
N THR A 170 -6.86 3.59 1.20
CA THR A 170 -8.11 2.86 1.12
C THR A 170 -7.93 1.47 1.66
N ASN A 171 -8.92 1.00 2.41
CA ASN A 171 -8.97 -0.37 2.86
C ASN A 171 -9.69 -1.24 1.80
N PRO A 172 -8.98 -2.11 1.07
CA PRO A 172 -9.56 -2.96 0.04
C PRO A 172 -10.53 -4.03 0.60
N CYS A 173 -10.50 -4.31 1.91
CA CYS A 173 -11.38 -5.30 2.54
C CYS A 173 -12.85 -4.91 2.47
N SER A 174 -13.15 -3.61 2.39
CA SER A 174 -14.52 -3.07 2.27
C SER A 174 -15.30 -3.59 1.05
N LYS A 175 -14.59 -4.09 0.04
CA LYS A 175 -15.16 -4.60 -1.23
C LYS A 175 -15.19 -6.13 -1.29
N VAL A 176 -14.73 -6.82 -0.24
CA VAL A 176 -14.64 -8.28 -0.20
C VAL A 176 -15.94 -8.84 0.35
N ILE A 177 -16.49 -9.84 -0.35
CA ILE A 177 -17.74 -10.48 0.02
C ILE A 177 -17.44 -11.89 0.51
N ILE A 178 -18.03 -12.24 1.65
CA ILE A 178 -18.04 -13.60 2.17
C ILE A 178 -19.42 -14.16 1.82
N SER A 179 -19.48 -15.01 0.78
CA SER A 179 -20.74 -15.60 0.35
C SER A 179 -21.32 -16.49 1.44
N GLU A 180 -22.58 -16.25 1.80
CA GLU A 180 -23.36 -17.15 2.66
C GLU A 180 -23.63 -18.44 1.87
N GLU A 181 -23.54 -19.60 2.53
CA GLU A 181 -23.97 -20.85 1.90
C GLU A 181 -25.46 -20.70 1.53
N VAL A 182 -25.79 -20.97 0.26
CA VAL A 182 -27.17 -21.18 -0.21
C VAL A 182 -27.61 -22.57 0.22
#